data_AF-V4PIT9-F1
#
_entry.id   AF-V4PIT9-F1
#
_cell.length_a   1.000
_cell.length_b   1.000
_cell.length_c   1.000
_cell.angle_alpha   90.00
_cell.angle_beta   90.00
_cell.angle_gamma   90.00
#
_symmetry.space_group_name_H-M   'P 1'
#
loop_
_entity.id
_entity.type
_entity.pdbx_description
1 polymer ?
#
loop_
_entity_poly.entity_id
_entity_poly.type
_entity_poly.pdbx_seq_one_letter_code
_entity_poly.pdbx_strand_id
1 'polypeptide(L)'
;MNITSAFIHELVDTRPGAIAILREYGIDHYRSGNLTLSQAATARKLNLDELTAQLSEMPLDPQKVPTNQRGLIDYVQERYHRVHLNHLQTALHLARSVEAAFADHPGVPHGMAAHLTTLVDLAEEHQQKEQDTVFPAILFSPRHNLRFPVLRAITEHDELCEELDSIARLTGNFTPPPKAPKSWRTLYSSCQVIDCEMRFHMHLENTVLYSRYMKSGGAA
;
A
#
# COMPACT_ATOMS: atom_id res chain seq x y z
N MET A 1 11.48 17.08 5.93
CA MET A 1 10.32 16.65 5.14
C MET A 1 9.26 17.75 5.22
N ASN A 2 8.71 18.19 4.10
CA ASN A 2 7.56 19.10 4.12
C ASN A 2 6.31 18.27 4.43
N ILE A 3 5.70 18.49 5.61
CA ILE A 3 4.58 17.67 6.11
C ILE A 3 3.33 17.81 5.24
N THR A 4 3.12 18.98 4.62
CA THR A 4 1.94 19.24 3.78
C THR A 4 1.93 18.39 2.51
N SER A 5 3.11 18.09 1.96
CA SER A 5 3.30 17.27 0.77
C SER A 5 3.63 15.81 1.06
N ALA A 6 3.78 15.44 2.34
CA ALA A 6 4.02 14.05 2.74
C ALA A 6 2.74 13.23 2.59
N PHE A 7 2.88 11.96 2.20
CA PHE A 7 1.75 11.05 2.15
C PHE A 7 1.28 10.70 3.57
N ILE A 8 -0.02 10.46 3.72
CA ILE A 8 -0.62 10.16 5.01
C ILE A 8 0.01 8.89 5.64
N HIS A 9 0.34 7.88 4.83
CA HIS A 9 1.02 6.68 5.36
C HIS A 9 2.43 7.00 5.89
N GLU A 10 3.23 7.81 5.20
CA GLU A 10 4.56 8.24 5.67
C GLU A 10 4.47 9.00 6.99
N LEU A 11 3.45 9.85 7.13
CA LEU A 11 3.19 10.58 8.38
C LEU A 11 2.87 9.61 9.52
N VAL A 12 2.05 8.59 9.27
CA VAL A 12 1.71 7.56 10.27
C VAL A 12 2.93 6.73 10.68
N ASP A 13 3.82 6.42 9.74
CA ASP A 13 4.99 5.59 10.03
C ASP A 13 6.10 6.37 10.74
N THR A 14 6.25 7.66 10.44
CA THR A 14 7.30 8.49 11.01
C THR A 14 6.89 9.29 12.26
N ARG A 15 5.59 9.29 12.63
CA ARG A 15 5.08 10.03 13.79
C ARG A 15 4.16 9.16 14.64
N PRO A 16 4.67 8.63 15.76
CA PRO A 16 3.85 7.89 16.72
C PRO A 16 2.70 8.76 17.21
N GLY A 17 1.47 8.29 17.02
CA GLY A 17 0.25 9.01 17.38
C GLY A 17 -0.42 9.78 16.23
N ALA A 18 0.21 9.90 15.05
CA ALA A 18 -0.40 10.60 13.91
C ALA A 18 -1.76 10.00 13.50
N ILE A 19 -1.94 8.68 13.69
CA ILE A 19 -3.25 8.02 13.49
C ILE A 19 -4.35 8.66 14.34
N ALA A 20 -4.06 9.01 15.60
CA ALA A 20 -5.05 9.59 16.50
C ALA A 20 -5.48 10.98 16.01
N ILE A 21 -4.51 11.85 15.69
CA ILE A 21 -4.77 13.18 15.15
C ILE A 21 -5.51 13.09 13.81
N LEU A 22 -5.03 12.30 12.86
CA LEU A 22 -5.69 12.12 11.57
C LEU A 22 -7.15 11.66 11.73
N ARG A 23 -7.41 10.75 12.67
CA ARG A 23 -8.76 10.26 12.99
C ARG A 23 -9.67 11.35 13.57
N GLU A 24 -9.15 12.25 14.41
CA GLU A 24 -9.91 13.39 14.94
C GLU A 24 -10.38 14.32 13.82
N TYR A 25 -9.55 14.49 12.78
CA TYR A 25 -9.88 15.23 11.57
C TYR A 25 -10.69 14.40 10.54
N GLY A 26 -11.09 13.19 10.92
CA GLY A 26 -11.84 12.26 10.08
C GLY A 26 -11.03 11.63 8.94
N ILE A 27 -9.71 11.86 8.88
CA ILE A 27 -8.81 11.26 7.90
C ILE A 27 -8.52 9.82 8.34
N ASP A 28 -9.14 8.87 7.66
CA ASP A 28 -8.83 7.45 7.80
C ASP A 28 -7.54 7.17 7.03
N HIS A 29 -6.45 6.88 7.75
CA HIS A 29 -5.13 6.69 7.16
C HIS A 29 -5.06 5.47 6.25
N TYR A 30 -5.85 4.42 6.51
CA TYR A 30 -5.89 3.25 5.65
C TYR A 30 -6.57 3.56 4.31
N ARG A 31 -7.52 4.49 4.28
CA ARG A 31 -8.21 4.90 3.04
C ARG A 31 -7.51 6.03 2.30
N SER A 32 -6.85 6.89 3.07
CA SER A 32 -6.30 8.15 2.57
C SER A 32 -4.79 8.13 2.50
N GLY A 33 -4.14 6.98 2.75
CA GLY A 33 -2.69 6.89 2.88
C GLY A 33 -1.97 7.44 1.65
N ASN A 34 -2.44 7.11 0.45
CA ASN A 34 -1.90 7.58 -0.84
C ASN A 34 -2.17 9.06 -1.14
N LEU A 35 -2.93 9.76 -0.30
CA LEU A 35 -3.10 11.21 -0.42
C LEU A 35 -1.99 11.91 0.36
N THR A 36 -1.51 13.03 -0.17
CA THR A 36 -0.74 13.98 0.63
C THR A 36 -1.63 14.60 1.72
N LEU A 37 -1.03 15.08 2.80
CA LEU A 37 -1.77 15.79 3.85
C LEU A 37 -2.61 16.95 3.29
N SER A 38 -2.05 17.71 2.35
CA SER A 38 -2.75 18.80 1.66
C SER A 38 -3.96 18.32 0.85
N GLN A 39 -3.84 17.19 0.14
CA GLN A 39 -4.95 16.61 -0.63
C GLN A 39 -6.05 16.09 0.31
N ALA A 40 -5.68 15.39 1.38
CA ALA A 40 -6.62 14.89 2.39
C ALA A 40 -7.37 16.03 3.10
N ALA A 41 -6.66 17.12 3.43
CA ALA A 41 -7.25 18.32 4.03
C ALA A 41 -8.22 19.03 3.06
N THR A 42 -7.81 19.20 1.80
CA THR A 42 -8.64 19.86 0.77
C THR A 42 -9.93 19.09 0.49
N ALA A 43 -9.84 17.77 0.33
CA ALA A 43 -10.99 16.91 0.07
C ALA A 43 -12.06 16.99 1.19
N ARG A 44 -11.62 17.33 2.41
CA ARG A 44 -12.47 17.42 3.60
C ARG A 44 -12.73 18.85 4.07
N LYS A 45 -12.25 19.86 3.34
CA LYS A 45 -12.35 21.29 3.70
C LYS A 45 -11.81 21.58 5.11
N LEU A 46 -10.71 20.93 5.48
CA LEU A 46 -10.04 21.10 6.76
C LEU A 46 -9.09 22.30 6.75
N ASN A 47 -8.80 22.86 7.92
CA ASN A 47 -7.75 23.85 8.10
C ASN A 47 -6.38 23.17 8.01
N LEU A 48 -5.72 23.29 6.85
CA LEU A 48 -4.43 22.64 6.60
C LEU A 48 -3.34 23.15 7.54
N ASP A 49 -3.34 24.44 7.88
CA ASP A 49 -2.31 25.04 8.73
C ASP A 49 -2.41 24.48 10.17
N GLU A 50 -3.62 24.37 10.70
CA GLU A 50 -3.88 23.80 12.03
C GLU A 50 -3.51 22.31 12.08
N LEU A 51 -3.96 21.53 11.11
CA LEU A 51 -3.62 20.11 11.01
C LEU A 51 -2.10 19.89 10.87
N THR A 52 -1.44 20.73 10.06
CA THR A 52 0.01 20.69 9.90
C THR A 52 0.73 21.03 11.19
N ALA A 53 0.27 22.05 11.94
CA ALA A 53 0.85 22.42 13.22
C ALA A 53 0.77 21.26 14.21
N GLN A 54 -0.41 20.65 14.39
CA GLN A 54 -0.59 19.52 15.31
C GLN A 54 0.29 18.32 14.94
N LEU A 55 0.37 17.97 13.65
CA LEU A 55 1.23 16.88 13.17
C LEU A 55 2.73 17.21 13.24
N SER A 56 3.10 18.50 13.24
CA SER A 56 4.50 18.95 13.36
C SER A 56 5.00 18.92 14.80
N GLU A 57 4.12 19.13 15.77
CA GLU A 57 4.43 19.03 17.20
C GLU A 57 4.65 17.60 17.67
N MET A 58 4.17 16.61 16.90
CA MET A 58 4.39 15.21 17.20
C MET A 58 5.87 14.85 17.07
N PRO A 59 6.41 14.04 17.99
CA PRO A 59 7.78 13.59 17.89
C PRO A 59 7.96 12.81 16.58
N LEU A 60 9.03 13.15 15.87
CA LEU A 60 9.52 12.30 14.79
C LEU A 60 10.09 11.03 15.42
N ASP A 61 9.56 9.89 15.02
CA ASP A 61 10.20 8.60 15.20
C ASP A 61 10.64 8.08 13.84
N PRO A 62 11.80 8.54 13.33
CA PRO A 62 12.36 7.99 12.10
C PRO A 62 12.78 6.51 12.26
N GLN A 63 12.71 5.90 13.46
CA GLN A 63 13.14 4.52 13.71
C GLN A 63 12.05 3.46 13.56
N LYS A 64 10.80 3.80 13.20
CA LYS A 64 9.75 2.78 13.04
C LYS A 64 9.90 1.94 11.76
N VAL A 65 10.40 2.53 10.69
CA VAL A 65 10.77 1.80 9.45
C VAL A 65 12.30 1.66 9.43
N PRO A 66 12.84 0.45 9.62
CA PRO A 66 14.29 0.28 9.66
C PRO A 66 14.93 0.64 8.32
N THR A 67 16.04 1.36 8.36
CA THR A 67 16.79 1.73 7.15
C THR A 67 17.95 0.78 6.85
N ASN A 68 18.29 -0.14 7.74
CA ASN A 68 19.28 -1.19 7.44
C ASN A 68 18.58 -2.36 6.72
N GLN A 69 19.30 -3.09 5.87
CA GLN A 69 18.69 -4.11 4.98
C GLN A 69 17.98 -5.22 5.76
N ARG A 70 18.62 -5.76 6.80
CA ARG A 70 18.07 -6.77 7.69
C ARG A 70 16.75 -6.30 8.30
N GLY A 71 16.79 -5.17 9.01
CA GLY A 71 15.61 -4.64 9.68
C GLY A 71 14.48 -4.31 8.70
N LEU A 72 14.79 -3.80 7.51
CA LEU A 72 13.76 -3.47 6.52
C LEU A 72 13.10 -4.73 5.96
N ILE A 73 13.89 -5.76 5.65
CA ILE A 73 13.38 -7.06 5.20
C ILE A 73 12.52 -7.71 6.29
N ASP A 74 12.96 -7.68 7.55
CA ASP A 74 12.18 -8.23 8.66
C ASP A 74 10.88 -7.43 8.86
N TYR A 75 10.96 -6.10 8.76
CA TYR A 75 9.79 -5.21 8.84
C TYR A 75 8.78 -5.50 7.72
N VAL A 76 9.24 -5.61 6.48
CA VAL A 76 8.36 -5.87 5.33
C VAL A 76 7.63 -7.21 5.47
N GLN A 77 8.37 -8.26 5.83
CA GLN A 77 7.77 -9.59 5.99
C GLN A 77 6.69 -9.59 7.09
N GLU A 78 6.98 -8.98 8.24
CA GLU A 78 6.07 -8.98 9.38
C GLU A 78 4.88 -8.02 9.24
N ARG A 79 5.12 -6.83 8.68
CA ARG A 79 4.10 -5.78 8.57
C ARG A 79 3.24 -5.91 7.33
N TYR A 80 3.78 -6.44 6.24
CA TYR A 80 3.11 -6.49 4.93
C TYR A 80 2.85 -7.92 4.48
N HIS A 81 3.89 -8.74 4.21
CA HIS A 81 3.70 -10.05 3.57
C HIS A 81 2.77 -10.97 4.38
N ARG A 82 2.96 -11.03 5.70
CA ARG A 82 2.12 -11.85 6.60
C ARG A 82 0.63 -11.46 6.59
N VAL A 83 0.32 -10.23 6.18
CA VAL A 83 -1.02 -9.64 6.26
C VAL A 83 -1.68 -9.52 4.89
N HIS A 84 -0.92 -9.23 3.83
CA HIS A 84 -1.44 -8.93 2.48
C HIS A 84 -2.27 -10.08 1.91
N LEU A 85 -1.75 -11.31 1.88
CA LEU A 85 -2.47 -12.45 1.32
C LEU A 85 -3.79 -12.71 2.06
N ASN A 86 -3.80 -12.60 3.39
CA ASN A 86 -5.01 -12.76 4.20
C ASN A 86 -6.08 -11.68 3.86
N HIS A 87 -5.65 -10.43 3.72
CA HIS A 87 -6.55 -9.33 3.36
C HIS A 87 -7.08 -9.49 1.93
N LEU A 88 -6.23 -9.85 0.97
CA LEU A 88 -6.60 -10.10 -0.42
C LEU A 88 -7.60 -11.24 -0.54
N GLN A 89 -7.35 -12.38 0.12
CA GLN A 89 -8.27 -13.52 0.12
C GLN A 89 -9.62 -13.17 0.76
N THR A 90 -9.61 -12.39 1.84
CA THR A 90 -10.84 -11.89 2.49
C THR A 90 -11.64 -10.99 1.54
N ALA A 91 -10.97 -10.06 0.86
CA ALA A 91 -11.59 -9.18 -0.13
C ALA A 91 -12.14 -9.99 -1.32
N LEU A 92 -11.40 -10.98 -1.82
CA LEU A 92 -11.84 -11.86 -2.90
C LEU A 92 -13.11 -12.62 -2.53
N HIS A 93 -13.17 -13.21 -1.33
CA HIS A 93 -14.38 -13.89 -0.86
C HIS A 93 -15.59 -12.94 -0.79
N LEU A 94 -15.37 -11.72 -0.29
CA LEU A 94 -16.41 -10.70 -0.21
C LEU A 94 -16.84 -10.22 -1.60
N ALA A 95 -15.92 -10.07 -2.56
CA ALA A 95 -16.21 -9.70 -3.94
C ALA A 95 -17.10 -10.73 -4.61
N ARG A 96 -16.76 -12.03 -4.51
CA ARG A 96 -17.61 -13.13 -5.01
C ARG A 96 -19.00 -13.08 -4.40
N SER A 97 -19.10 -12.82 -3.10
CA SER A 97 -20.39 -12.70 -2.41
C SER A 97 -21.21 -11.50 -2.88
N VAL A 98 -20.57 -10.33 -3.08
CA VAL A 98 -21.22 -9.11 -3.56
C VAL A 98 -21.69 -9.26 -5.01
N GLU A 99 -20.85 -9.80 -5.89
CA GLU A 99 -21.23 -10.04 -7.28
C GLU A 99 -22.38 -11.03 -7.40
N ALA A 100 -22.37 -12.12 -6.63
CA ALA A 100 -23.46 -13.10 -6.64
C ALA A 100 -24.77 -12.54 -6.07
N ALA A 101 -24.71 -11.82 -4.94
CA ALA A 101 -25.91 -11.30 -4.28
C ALA A 101 -26.58 -10.13 -5.02
N PHE A 102 -25.82 -9.39 -5.82
CA PHE A 102 -26.28 -8.18 -6.51
C PHE A 102 -26.07 -8.26 -8.03
N ALA A 103 -26.07 -9.46 -8.61
CA ALA A 103 -25.77 -9.69 -10.02
C ALA A 103 -26.62 -8.85 -10.98
N ASP A 104 -27.90 -8.62 -10.66
CA ASP A 104 -28.81 -7.83 -11.50
C ASP A 104 -28.76 -6.31 -11.20
N HIS A 105 -27.96 -5.89 -10.22
CA HIS A 105 -27.88 -4.48 -9.84
C HIS A 105 -26.93 -3.73 -10.79
N PRO A 106 -27.37 -2.68 -11.51
CA PRO A 106 -26.60 -2.07 -12.60
C PRO A 106 -25.29 -1.41 -12.16
N GLY A 107 -25.16 -1.09 -10.87
CA GLY A 107 -23.91 -0.56 -10.32
C GLY A 107 -22.92 -1.61 -9.82
N VAL A 108 -23.27 -2.90 -9.76
CA VAL A 108 -22.41 -3.94 -9.14
C VAL A 108 -21.06 -4.01 -9.87
N PRO A 109 -19.93 -4.16 -9.16
CA PRO A 109 -18.61 -4.17 -9.78
C PRO A 109 -18.33 -5.53 -10.44
N HIS A 110 -18.99 -5.81 -11.56
CA HIS A 110 -18.78 -7.06 -12.30
C HIS A 110 -17.30 -7.24 -12.67
N GLY A 111 -16.76 -8.42 -12.37
CA GLY A 111 -15.36 -8.76 -12.65
C GLY A 111 -14.38 -8.41 -11.51
N MET A 112 -14.86 -7.81 -10.40
CA MET A 112 -14.03 -7.51 -9.23
C MET A 112 -13.35 -8.77 -8.66
N ALA A 113 -14.07 -9.88 -8.59
CA ALA A 113 -13.55 -11.15 -8.11
C ALA A 113 -12.49 -11.74 -9.06
N ALA A 114 -12.61 -11.49 -10.36
CA ALA A 114 -11.60 -11.91 -11.34
C ALA A 114 -10.30 -11.12 -11.13
N HIS A 115 -10.39 -9.79 -11.07
CA HIS A 115 -9.27 -8.90 -10.77
C HIS A 115 -8.59 -9.24 -9.42
N LEU A 116 -9.38 -9.43 -8.36
CA LEU A 116 -8.83 -9.84 -7.06
C LEU A 116 -8.20 -11.24 -7.08
N THR A 117 -8.63 -12.14 -7.97
CA THR A 117 -7.99 -13.45 -8.12
C THR A 117 -6.62 -13.26 -8.76
N THR A 118 -6.54 -12.50 -9.85
CA THR A 118 -5.26 -12.15 -10.49
C THR A 118 -4.31 -11.46 -9.53
N LEU A 119 -4.79 -10.50 -8.73
CA LEU A 119 -3.97 -9.80 -7.74
C LEU A 119 -3.46 -10.73 -6.63
N VAL A 120 -4.27 -11.70 -6.18
CA VAL A 120 -3.82 -12.73 -5.21
C VAL A 120 -2.68 -13.54 -5.81
N ASP A 121 -2.86 -14.06 -7.03
CA ASP A 121 -1.87 -14.93 -7.68
C ASP A 121 -0.53 -14.18 -7.90
N LEU A 122 -0.60 -12.94 -8.42
CA LEU A 122 0.58 -12.10 -8.62
C LEU A 122 1.29 -11.78 -7.29
N ALA A 123 0.52 -11.43 -6.25
CA ALA A 123 1.10 -11.08 -4.95
C ALA A 123 1.74 -12.29 -4.26
N GLU A 124 1.11 -13.48 -4.36
CA GLU A 124 1.64 -14.71 -3.78
C GLU A 124 2.94 -15.14 -4.47
N GLU A 125 2.96 -15.19 -5.81
CA GLU A 125 4.17 -15.53 -6.57
C GLU A 125 5.33 -14.58 -6.25
N HIS A 126 5.03 -13.27 -6.28
CA HIS A 126 6.02 -12.23 -6.03
C HIS A 126 6.58 -12.31 -4.60
N GLN A 127 5.72 -12.30 -3.58
CA GLN A 127 6.16 -12.32 -2.17
C GLN A 127 6.89 -13.61 -1.81
N GLN A 128 6.53 -14.75 -2.40
CA GLN A 128 7.24 -16.02 -2.19
C GLN A 128 8.65 -15.95 -2.78
N LYS A 129 8.78 -15.43 -4.00
CA LYS A 129 10.08 -15.26 -4.66
C LYS A 129 10.99 -14.32 -3.87
N GLU A 130 10.43 -13.24 -3.30
CA GLU A 130 11.20 -12.34 -2.44
C GLU A 130 11.72 -13.05 -1.19
N GLN A 131 10.85 -13.77 -0.48
CA GLN A 131 11.17 -14.48 0.76
C GLN A 131 12.18 -15.62 0.54
N ASP A 132 12.03 -16.39 -0.53
CA ASP A 132 12.85 -17.58 -0.76
C ASP A 132 14.18 -17.27 -1.45
N THR A 133 14.21 -16.21 -2.26
CA THR A 133 15.33 -15.96 -3.17
C THR A 133 15.92 -14.57 -3.00
N VAL A 134 15.13 -13.50 -3.18
CA VAL A 134 15.68 -12.14 -3.25
C VAL A 134 16.22 -11.69 -1.90
N PHE A 135 15.44 -11.80 -0.83
CA PHE A 135 15.85 -11.38 0.51
C PHE A 135 17.03 -12.21 1.04
N PRO A 136 17.04 -13.55 0.97
CA PRO A 136 18.22 -14.32 1.36
C PRO A 136 19.47 -13.92 0.57
N ALA A 137 19.34 -13.69 -0.74
CA ALA A 137 20.48 -13.26 -1.57
C ALA A 137 21.01 -11.88 -1.15
N ILE A 138 20.14 -10.92 -0.83
CA ILE A 138 20.52 -9.60 -0.29
C ILE A 138 21.32 -9.73 1.00
N LEU A 139 20.93 -10.65 1.87
CA LEU A 139 21.43 -10.76 3.24
C LEU A 139 22.70 -11.59 3.36
N PHE A 140 22.82 -12.64 2.55
CA PHE A 140 23.86 -13.67 2.71
C PHE A 140 24.78 -13.78 1.50
N SER A 141 24.43 -13.17 0.36
CA SER A 141 25.22 -13.21 -0.87
C SER A 141 25.65 -11.81 -1.37
N PRO A 142 26.27 -10.95 -0.53
CA PRO A 142 26.53 -9.54 -0.86
C PRO A 142 27.51 -9.33 -2.02
N ARG A 143 28.23 -10.38 -2.45
CA ARG A 143 29.17 -10.34 -3.60
C ARG A 143 28.49 -10.68 -4.94
N HIS A 144 27.24 -11.16 -4.93
CA HIS A 144 26.51 -11.48 -6.15
C HIS A 144 25.93 -10.21 -6.76
N ASN A 145 25.93 -10.14 -8.10
CA ASN A 145 25.23 -9.08 -8.80
C ASN A 145 23.71 -9.33 -8.74
N LEU A 146 23.03 -8.60 -7.86
CA LEU A 146 21.58 -8.69 -7.67
C LEU A 146 20.78 -7.76 -8.58
N ARG A 147 21.43 -7.05 -9.52
CA ARG A 147 20.75 -6.09 -10.39
C ARG A 147 19.59 -6.70 -11.19
N PHE A 148 19.78 -7.89 -11.76
CA PHE A 148 18.72 -8.54 -12.55
C PHE A 148 17.55 -9.03 -11.69
N PRO A 149 17.77 -9.78 -10.58
CA PRO A 149 16.69 -10.13 -9.66
C PRO A 149 15.91 -8.91 -9.14
N VAL A 150 16.62 -7.83 -8.77
CA VAL A 150 16.01 -6.59 -8.29
C VAL A 150 15.21 -5.90 -9.39
N LEU A 151 15.74 -5.79 -10.61
CA LEU A 151 15.00 -5.22 -11.73
C LEU A 151 13.72 -6.01 -12.03
N ARG A 152 13.79 -7.34 -11.95
CA ARG A 152 12.62 -8.20 -12.13
C ARG A 152 11.57 -7.97 -11.02
N ALA A 153 11.98 -7.82 -9.76
CA ALA A 153 11.05 -7.49 -8.67
C ALA A 153 10.38 -6.12 -8.90
N ILE A 154 11.13 -5.11 -9.35
CA ILE A 154 10.56 -3.80 -9.71
C ILE A 154 9.54 -3.92 -10.85
N THR A 155 9.81 -4.72 -11.88
CA THR A 155 8.82 -4.96 -12.96
C THR A 155 7.57 -5.67 -12.45
N GLU A 156 7.70 -6.64 -11.54
CA GLU A 156 6.55 -7.30 -10.91
C GLU A 156 5.74 -6.31 -10.05
N HIS A 157 6.38 -5.32 -9.41
CA HIS A 157 5.66 -4.24 -8.74
C HIS A 157 4.82 -3.39 -9.69
N ASP A 158 5.32 -3.14 -10.90
CA ASP A 158 4.56 -2.41 -11.93
C ASP A 158 3.33 -3.24 -12.36
N GLU A 159 3.47 -4.55 -12.57
CA GLU A 159 2.36 -5.48 -12.88
C GLU A 159 1.30 -5.48 -11.76
N LEU A 160 1.72 -5.54 -10.49
CA LEU A 160 0.84 -5.41 -9.33
C LEU A 160 0.11 -4.05 -9.30
N CYS A 161 0.81 -2.95 -9.62
CA CYS A 161 0.22 -1.63 -9.68
C CYS A 161 -0.83 -1.50 -10.79
N GLU A 162 -0.59 -2.11 -11.96
CA GLU A 162 -1.54 -2.13 -13.08
C GLU A 162 -2.85 -2.84 -12.70
N GLU A 163 -2.75 -3.94 -11.96
CA GLU A 163 -3.91 -4.68 -11.47
C GLU A 163 -4.68 -3.88 -10.41
N LEU A 164 -3.97 -3.26 -9.46
CA LEU A 164 -4.57 -2.33 -8.49
C LEU A 164 -5.27 -1.15 -9.16
N ASP A 165 -4.68 -0.56 -10.21
CA ASP A 165 -5.30 0.51 -10.99
C ASP A 165 -6.57 0.03 -11.70
N SER A 166 -6.59 -1.22 -12.17
CA SER A 166 -7.77 -1.83 -12.80
C SER A 166 -8.93 -1.95 -11.81
N ILE A 167 -8.64 -2.39 -10.59
CA ILE A 167 -9.61 -2.44 -9.49
C ILE A 167 -10.10 -1.02 -9.14
N ALA A 168 -9.20 -0.04 -9.03
CA ALA A 168 -9.57 1.34 -8.73
C ALA A 168 -10.50 1.92 -9.82
N ARG A 169 -10.19 1.70 -11.10
CA ARG A 169 -11.04 2.12 -12.23
C ARG A 169 -12.41 1.46 -12.19
N LEU A 170 -12.46 0.14 -11.99
CA LEU A 170 -13.70 -0.63 -11.93
C LEU A 170 -14.65 -0.11 -10.84
N THR A 171 -14.09 0.38 -9.74
CA THR A 171 -14.84 0.80 -8.55
C THR A 171 -15.08 2.31 -8.48
N GLY A 172 -14.71 3.08 -9.52
CA GLY A 172 -14.79 4.54 -9.49
C GLY A 172 -13.95 5.13 -8.36
N ASN A 173 -12.70 4.69 -8.25
CA ASN A 173 -11.79 4.97 -7.14
C ASN A 173 -12.39 4.59 -5.77
N PHE A 174 -12.88 3.35 -5.67
CA PHE A 174 -13.48 2.82 -4.44
C PHE A 174 -14.68 3.64 -3.92
N THR A 175 -15.41 4.30 -4.81
CA THR A 175 -16.58 5.12 -4.45
C THR A 175 -17.87 4.33 -4.63
N PRO A 176 -18.49 3.80 -3.56
CA PRO A 176 -19.70 3.02 -3.70
C PRO A 176 -20.89 3.93 -4.06
N PRO A 177 -21.91 3.43 -4.78
CA PRO A 177 -23.10 4.21 -5.07
C PRO A 177 -23.85 4.60 -3.78
N PRO A 178 -24.62 5.71 -3.77
CA PRO A 178 -25.22 6.29 -2.55
C PRO A 178 -26.03 5.30 -1.71
N LYS A 179 -26.65 4.29 -2.33
CA LYS A 179 -27.48 3.27 -1.68
C LYS A 179 -26.87 1.86 -1.67
N ALA A 180 -25.56 1.74 -1.89
CA ALA A 180 -24.87 0.44 -1.87
C ALA A 180 -25.13 -0.32 -0.56
N PRO A 181 -25.40 -1.64 -0.59
CA PRO A 181 -25.47 -2.46 0.61
C PRO A 181 -24.18 -2.39 1.44
N LYS A 182 -24.28 -2.62 2.75
CA LYS A 182 -23.14 -2.51 3.68
C LYS A 182 -21.95 -3.37 3.23
N SER A 183 -22.20 -4.62 2.81
CA SER A 183 -21.17 -5.55 2.33
C SER A 183 -20.37 -4.99 1.16
N TRP A 184 -21.02 -4.31 0.23
CA TRP A 184 -20.36 -3.68 -0.90
C TRP A 184 -19.52 -2.47 -0.48
N ARG A 185 -20.04 -1.60 0.40
CA ARG A 185 -19.22 -0.50 0.96
C ARG A 185 -17.99 -1.03 1.72
N THR A 186 -18.16 -2.14 2.45
CA THR A 186 -17.05 -2.84 3.12
C THR A 186 -16.03 -3.33 2.10
N LEU A 187 -16.45 -3.98 1.01
CA LEU A 187 -15.56 -4.44 -0.05
C LEU A 187 -14.70 -3.29 -0.60
N TYR A 188 -15.33 -2.19 -0.99
CA TYR A 188 -14.61 -1.04 -1.55
C TYR A 188 -13.64 -0.43 -0.54
N SER A 189 -14.07 -0.29 0.71
CA SER A 189 -13.17 0.16 1.78
C SER A 189 -11.98 -0.78 1.95
N SER A 190 -12.21 -2.10 2.00
CA SER A 190 -11.13 -3.08 2.17
C SER A 190 -10.14 -3.04 1.01
N CYS A 191 -10.63 -2.95 -0.23
CA CYS A 191 -9.76 -2.85 -1.41
C CYS A 191 -8.97 -1.54 -1.45
N GLN A 192 -9.56 -0.42 -0.99
CA GLN A 192 -8.84 0.84 -0.85
C GLN A 192 -7.68 0.74 0.15
N VAL A 193 -7.90 0.04 1.28
CA VAL A 193 -6.83 -0.24 2.26
C VAL A 193 -5.73 -1.09 1.64
N ILE A 194 -6.10 -2.16 0.92
CA ILE A 194 -5.14 -3.04 0.25
C ILE A 194 -4.30 -2.27 -0.78
N ASP A 195 -4.94 -1.48 -1.65
CA ASP A 195 -4.26 -0.65 -2.65
C ASP A 195 -3.22 0.28 -2.00
N CYS A 196 -3.62 0.97 -0.93
CA CYS A 196 -2.73 1.87 -0.22
C CYS A 196 -1.54 1.15 0.42
N GLU A 197 -1.80 0.05 1.12
CA GLU A 197 -0.78 -0.67 1.87
C GLU A 197 0.22 -1.38 0.94
N MET A 198 -0.25 -2.00 -0.15
CA MET A 198 0.62 -2.66 -1.13
C MET A 198 1.52 -1.65 -1.85
N ARG A 199 0.98 -0.52 -2.29
CA ARG A 199 1.80 0.52 -2.95
C ARG A 199 2.87 1.07 -2.02
N PHE A 200 2.55 1.24 -0.74
CA PHE A 200 3.54 1.70 0.20
C PHE A 200 4.62 0.67 0.48
N HIS A 201 4.25 -0.60 0.68
CA HIS A 201 5.18 -1.72 0.78
C HIS A 201 6.15 -1.72 -0.41
N MET A 202 5.64 -1.76 -1.65
CA MET A 202 6.46 -1.75 -2.86
C MET A 202 7.31 -0.48 -2.97
N HIS A 203 6.82 0.67 -2.52
CA HIS A 203 7.59 1.91 -2.48
C HIS A 203 8.79 1.80 -1.53
N LEU A 204 8.62 1.24 -0.33
CA LEU A 204 9.71 1.05 0.63
C LEU A 204 10.80 0.15 0.05
N GLU A 205 10.41 -0.94 -0.61
CA GLU A 205 11.35 -1.82 -1.26
C GLU A 205 12.08 -1.12 -2.40
N ASN A 206 11.35 -0.51 -3.34
CA ASN A 206 11.92 0.17 -4.49
C ASN A 206 12.89 1.28 -4.08
N THR A 207 12.50 2.13 -3.13
CA THR A 207 13.25 3.35 -2.81
C THR A 207 14.31 3.15 -1.74
N VAL A 208 14.13 2.24 -0.79
CA VAL A 208 15.05 2.05 0.35
C VAL A 208 15.90 0.78 0.20
N LEU A 209 15.30 -0.34 -0.22
CA LEU A 209 16.00 -1.63 -0.31
C LEU A 209 16.70 -1.79 -1.67
N TYR A 210 15.93 -1.73 -2.76
CA TYR A 210 16.31 -2.03 -4.13
C TYR A 210 17.11 -0.92 -4.80
N SER A 211 16.90 0.34 -4.42
CA SER A 211 17.68 1.48 -4.93
C SER A 211 19.20 1.32 -4.73
N ARG A 212 19.62 0.54 -3.73
CA ARG A 212 21.03 0.22 -3.44
C ARG A 212 21.70 -0.62 -4.54
N TYR A 213 20.91 -1.38 -5.29
CA TYR A 213 21.37 -2.27 -6.35
C TYR A 213 21.18 -1.69 -7.75
N MET A 214 20.33 -0.66 -7.86
CA MET A 214 20.06 0.05 -9.12
C MET A 214 21.01 1.23 -9.34
N LYS A 215 21.59 1.79 -8.26
CA LYS A 215 22.64 2.80 -8.36
C LYS A 215 24.00 2.14 -8.63
N SER A 216 24.47 2.24 -9.87
CA SER A 216 25.86 1.93 -10.21
C SER A 216 26.49 3.10 -10.96
N GLY A 217 27.39 3.85 -10.30
CA GLY A 217 28.18 4.92 -10.90
C GLY A 217 28.84 5.86 -9.89
N GLY A 218 29.66 5.35 -8.95
CA GLY A 218 30.57 6.14 -8.13
C GLY A 218 31.93 5.45 -8.11
N ALA A 219 32.97 6.18 -8.52
CA ALA A 219 34.22 5.70 -9.09
C ALA A 219 35.09 4.81 -8.19
N ALA A 220 35.93 4.04 -8.89
CA ALA A 220 37.21 3.52 -8.40
C ALA A 220 38.13 4.65 -7.89
#